data_AF-A0A8G2EY57-F1
#
_entry.id   AF-A0A8G2EY57-F1
#
_cell.length_a   1.000
_cell.length_b   1.000
_cell.length_c   1.000
_cell.angle_alpha   90.00
_cell.angle_beta   90.00
_cell.angle_gamma   90.00
#
_symmetry.space_group_name_H-M   'P 1'
#
loop_
_entity.id
_entity.type
_entity.pdbx_description
1 polymer ?
#
loop_
_entity_poly.entity_id
_entity_poly.type
_entity_poly.pdbx_seq_one_letter_code
_entity_poly.pdbx_strand_id
1 'polypeptide(L)'
;MPIDFATAISRLLAGYWNAESQTDANPGGFGNNGHKENLPALAEALGVVGNDVATKAGAASGSADDAAGYASAASDAADAAGNSAGAAAGAATAAGTARDKAEQWADADEDVEVEPGRFSAKHRAAEAAAFAAGLNLPPVDAGDAGKALIVKGDGSGFEVGSVDLAPVAASANVNPAALATRYICDTSGGAFTITLPATPVDGDRIGIADDGGDFATNNLTLARNGNTIGGVAEDLVCDLDRATFELLFIGSDWRIV
;
A
#
# COMPACT_ATOMS: atom_id res chain seq x y z
N MET A 1 -28.28 20.07 -86.44
CA MET A 1 -28.13 19.28 -85.21
C MET A 1 -26.64 18.99 -85.11
N PRO A 2 -25.96 19.36 -84.01
CA PRO A 2 -24.53 19.09 -83.89
C PRO A 2 -24.27 17.58 -83.99
N ILE A 3 -23.19 17.18 -84.67
CA ILE A 3 -22.82 15.77 -84.80
C ILE A 3 -22.27 15.20 -83.48
N ASP A 4 -22.51 13.92 -83.22
CA ASP A 4 -21.93 13.24 -82.06
C ASP A 4 -20.45 12.85 -82.30
N PHE A 5 -19.75 12.46 -81.22
CA PHE A 5 -18.33 12.10 -81.28
C PHE A 5 -18.06 10.92 -82.22
N ALA A 6 -18.90 9.88 -82.22
CA ALA A 6 -18.74 8.71 -83.07
C ALA A 6 -18.87 9.07 -84.57
N THR A 7 -19.82 9.94 -84.90
CA THR A 7 -20.05 10.50 -86.24
C THR A 7 -18.92 11.42 -86.66
N ALA A 8 -18.39 12.25 -85.74
CA ALA A 8 -17.25 13.13 -86.00
C ALA A 8 -15.97 12.33 -86.32
N ILE A 9 -15.66 11.31 -85.53
CA ILE A 9 -14.54 10.38 -85.78
C ILE A 9 -14.72 9.66 -87.12
N SER A 10 -15.92 9.16 -87.40
CA SER A 10 -16.22 8.48 -88.66
C SER A 10 -16.01 9.40 -89.87
N ARG A 11 -16.40 10.68 -89.78
CA ARG A 11 -16.17 11.70 -90.83
C ARG A 11 -14.68 12.01 -91.04
N LEU A 12 -13.88 12.00 -89.99
CA LEU A 12 -12.43 12.28 -90.08
C LEU A 12 -11.65 11.09 -90.65
N LEU A 13 -12.04 9.85 -90.30
CA LEU A 13 -11.33 8.63 -90.70
C LEU A 13 -11.68 8.15 -92.11
N ALA A 14 -12.92 8.35 -92.57
CA ALA A 14 -13.40 7.79 -93.84
C ALA A 14 -12.94 8.56 -95.10
N GLY A 15 -11.89 9.39 -95.01
CA GLY A 15 -11.29 10.03 -96.19
C GLY A 15 -12.18 11.04 -96.92
N TYR A 16 -13.24 11.54 -96.26
CA TYR A 16 -14.23 12.50 -96.80
C TYR A 16 -13.64 13.84 -97.29
N TRP A 17 -12.34 14.09 -97.12
CA TRP A 17 -11.70 15.38 -97.33
C TRP A 17 -10.36 15.25 -98.11
N ASN A 18 -10.37 14.63 -99.29
CA ASN A 18 -9.18 14.54 -100.16
C ASN A 18 -9.25 15.53 -101.35
N ALA A 19 -8.09 15.88 -101.92
CA ALA A 19 -7.94 16.89 -102.98
C ALA A 19 -8.45 16.48 -104.37
N GLU A 20 -8.94 15.25 -104.50
CA GLU A 20 -9.42 14.66 -105.76
C GLU A 20 -10.84 15.14 -106.08
N SER A 21 -11.27 15.07 -107.35
CA SER A 21 -12.64 15.40 -107.75
C SER A 21 -13.65 14.36 -107.23
N GLN A 22 -14.89 14.78 -106.97
CA GLN A 22 -15.96 13.91 -106.48
C GLN A 22 -16.28 12.79 -107.49
N THR A 23 -16.24 11.53 -107.04
CA THR A 23 -16.64 10.33 -107.82
C THR A 23 -17.48 9.39 -106.96
N ASP A 24 -18.13 8.38 -107.56
CA ASP A 24 -18.89 7.36 -106.80
C ASP A 24 -18.02 6.58 -105.80
N ALA A 25 -16.70 6.52 -106.04
CA ALA A 25 -15.70 5.93 -105.15
C ALA A 25 -15.02 6.97 -104.22
N ASN A 26 -15.25 8.27 -104.46
CA ASN A 26 -14.75 9.39 -103.67
C ASN A 26 -15.84 10.48 -103.50
N PRO A 27 -16.89 10.19 -102.73
CA PRO A 27 -18.06 11.07 -102.63
C PRO A 27 -17.79 12.40 -101.91
N GLY A 28 -16.61 12.62 -101.33
CA GLY A 28 -16.23 13.85 -100.60
C GLY A 28 -15.21 14.77 -101.28
N GLY A 29 -14.75 14.43 -102.49
CA GLY A 29 -13.68 15.14 -103.18
C GLY A 29 -13.90 16.67 -103.34
N PHE A 30 -12.84 17.47 -103.21
CA PHE A 30 -12.87 18.94 -103.30
C PHE A 30 -12.98 19.47 -104.73
N GLY A 31 -13.94 18.98 -105.53
CA GLY A 31 -14.22 19.49 -106.89
C GLY A 31 -14.42 21.02 -106.95
N ASN A 32 -14.75 21.58 -108.12
CA ASN A 32 -14.79 23.04 -108.29
C ASN A 32 -15.73 23.72 -107.24
N ASN A 33 -15.16 24.47 -106.28
CA ASN A 33 -15.77 25.01 -105.04
C ASN A 33 -16.01 24.07 -103.83
N GLY A 34 -15.74 22.77 -103.91
CA GLY A 34 -15.98 21.79 -102.83
C GLY A 34 -15.28 22.14 -101.51
N HIS A 35 -14.13 22.81 -101.56
CA HIS A 35 -13.43 23.30 -100.37
C HIS A 35 -14.25 24.30 -99.53
N LYS A 36 -15.17 25.07 -100.12
CA LYS A 36 -16.00 26.06 -99.38
C LYS A 36 -17.18 25.40 -98.66
N GLU A 37 -17.72 24.33 -99.22
CA GLU A 37 -18.91 23.63 -98.68
C GLU A 37 -18.55 22.61 -97.60
N ASN A 38 -17.34 22.03 -97.70
CA ASN A 38 -16.88 20.91 -96.88
C ASN A 38 -16.05 21.32 -95.65
N LEU A 39 -15.37 22.46 -95.72
CA LEU A 39 -14.55 23.00 -94.63
C LEU A 39 -15.34 23.25 -93.32
N PRO A 40 -16.59 23.76 -93.33
CA PRO A 40 -17.37 23.94 -92.10
C PRO A 40 -17.67 22.63 -91.37
N ALA A 41 -17.97 21.55 -92.10
CA ALA A 41 -18.26 20.24 -91.52
C ALA A 41 -17.01 19.52 -91.01
N LEU A 42 -15.84 19.73 -91.65
CA LEU A 42 -14.54 19.32 -91.10
C LEU A 42 -14.22 20.07 -89.79
N ALA A 43 -14.42 21.39 -89.77
CA ALA A 43 -14.19 22.21 -88.58
C ALA A 43 -15.10 21.80 -87.41
N GLU A 44 -16.37 21.49 -87.68
CA GLU A 44 -17.31 20.96 -86.68
C GLU A 44 -16.84 19.61 -86.12
N ALA A 45 -16.41 18.67 -86.98
CA ALA A 45 -15.91 17.37 -86.54
C ALA A 45 -14.62 17.45 -85.71
N LEU A 46 -13.67 18.28 -86.14
CA LEU A 46 -12.46 18.56 -85.36
C LEU A 46 -12.77 19.20 -84.02
N GLY A 47 -13.74 20.13 -83.98
CA GLY A 47 -14.21 20.77 -82.75
C GLY A 47 -14.81 19.78 -81.75
N VAL A 48 -15.68 18.88 -82.23
CA VAL A 48 -16.30 17.84 -81.38
C VAL A 48 -15.24 16.89 -80.81
N VAL A 49 -14.31 16.41 -81.63
CA VAL A 49 -13.23 15.51 -81.19
C VAL A 49 -12.28 16.23 -80.23
N GLY A 50 -11.90 17.47 -80.53
CA GLY A 50 -11.06 18.28 -79.66
C GLY A 50 -11.69 18.53 -78.29
N ASN A 51 -13.00 18.80 -78.24
CA ASN A 51 -13.73 19.01 -76.98
C ASN A 51 -13.83 17.73 -76.13
N ASP A 52 -14.09 16.58 -76.76
CA ASP A 52 -14.10 15.27 -76.07
C ASP A 52 -12.73 14.92 -75.50
N VAL A 53 -11.66 15.09 -76.29
CA VAL A 53 -10.28 14.89 -75.85
C VAL A 53 -9.96 15.81 -74.67
N ALA A 54 -10.33 17.10 -74.74
CA ALA A 54 -10.11 18.04 -73.65
C ALA A 54 -10.84 17.64 -72.36
N THR A 55 -12.09 17.15 -72.47
CA THR A 55 -12.87 16.68 -71.32
C THR A 55 -12.25 15.43 -70.68
N LYS A 56 -11.84 14.45 -71.49
CA LYS A 56 -11.16 13.24 -71.00
C LYS A 56 -9.81 13.54 -70.38
N ALA A 57 -9.04 14.47 -70.97
CA ALA A 57 -7.78 14.94 -70.39
C ALA A 57 -8.00 15.60 -69.01
N GLY A 58 -9.05 16.41 -68.88
CA GLY A 58 -9.44 17.00 -67.59
C GLY A 58 -9.82 15.95 -66.54
N ALA A 59 -10.64 14.95 -66.92
CA ALA A 59 -11.02 13.86 -66.02
C ALA A 59 -9.81 13.02 -65.57
N ALA A 60 -8.88 12.73 -66.48
CA ALA A 60 -7.64 12.03 -66.17
C ALA A 60 -6.74 12.84 -65.22
N SER A 61 -6.65 14.16 -65.41
CA SER A 61 -5.94 15.05 -64.49
C SER A 61 -6.56 15.03 -63.09
N GLY A 62 -7.89 15.16 -62.99
CA GLY A 62 -8.57 15.09 -61.70
C GLY A 62 -8.38 13.76 -60.98
N SER A 63 -8.41 12.64 -61.73
CA SER A 63 -8.11 11.32 -61.17
C SER A 63 -6.67 11.20 -60.66
N ALA A 64 -5.71 11.86 -61.33
CA ALA A 64 -4.31 11.91 -60.89
C ALA A 64 -4.13 12.73 -59.61
N ASP A 65 -4.84 13.87 -59.51
CA ASP A 65 -4.84 14.71 -58.30
C ASP A 65 -5.45 13.97 -57.11
N ASP A 66 -6.58 13.29 -57.30
CA ASP A 66 -7.19 12.43 -56.28
C ASP A 66 -6.23 11.33 -55.80
N ALA A 67 -5.56 10.65 -56.74
CA ALA A 67 -4.57 9.62 -56.42
C ALA A 67 -3.39 10.17 -55.59
N ALA A 68 -2.89 11.36 -55.93
CA ALA A 68 -1.85 12.04 -55.15
C ALA A 68 -2.34 12.42 -53.75
N GLY A 69 -3.62 12.83 -53.63
CA GLY A 69 -4.27 13.10 -52.35
C GLY A 69 -4.35 11.84 -51.47
N TYR A 70 -4.78 10.71 -52.03
CA TYR A 70 -4.82 9.44 -51.31
C TYR A 70 -3.43 8.96 -50.87
N ALA A 71 -2.41 9.14 -51.71
CA ALA A 71 -1.03 8.79 -51.37
C ALA A 71 -0.52 9.62 -50.18
N SER A 72 -0.79 10.93 -50.18
CA SER A 72 -0.43 11.83 -49.09
C SER A 72 -1.13 11.44 -47.78
N ALA A 73 -2.44 11.20 -47.83
CA ALA A 73 -3.22 10.76 -46.67
C ALA A 73 -2.73 9.40 -46.11
N ALA A 74 -2.29 8.49 -46.98
CA ALA A 74 -1.72 7.21 -46.56
C ALA A 74 -0.37 7.39 -45.84
N SER A 75 0.48 8.30 -46.32
CA SER A 75 1.72 8.68 -45.62
C SER A 75 1.43 9.29 -44.25
N ASP A 76 0.51 10.25 -44.17
CA ASP A 76 0.11 10.88 -42.89
C ASP A 76 -0.42 9.84 -41.89
N ALA A 77 -1.22 8.87 -42.37
CA ALA A 77 -1.73 7.78 -41.55
C ALA A 77 -0.62 6.84 -41.05
N ALA A 78 0.40 6.58 -41.88
CA ALA A 78 1.56 5.78 -41.48
C ALA A 78 2.38 6.48 -40.39
N ASP A 79 2.61 7.79 -40.53
CA ASP A 79 3.31 8.59 -39.53
C ASP A 79 2.53 8.65 -38.20
N ALA A 80 1.21 8.84 -38.27
CA ALA A 80 0.34 8.80 -37.09
C ALA A 80 0.37 7.44 -36.37
N ALA A 81 0.41 6.33 -37.13
CA ALA A 81 0.56 4.99 -36.57
C ALA A 81 1.93 4.81 -35.90
N GLY A 82 3.00 5.31 -36.51
CA GLY A 82 4.35 5.30 -35.92
C GLY A 82 4.43 6.08 -34.61
N ASN A 83 3.86 7.28 -34.58
CA ASN A 83 3.78 8.10 -33.37
C ASN A 83 3.00 7.40 -32.25
N SER A 84 1.88 6.76 -32.60
CA SER A 84 1.06 6.01 -31.66
C SER A 84 1.82 4.80 -31.08
N ALA A 85 2.58 4.09 -31.92
CA ALA A 85 3.42 2.98 -31.48
C ALA A 85 4.54 3.45 -30.54
N GLY A 86 5.18 4.58 -30.84
CA GLY A 86 6.19 5.19 -29.96
C GLY A 86 5.63 5.59 -28.60
N ALA A 87 4.45 6.21 -28.57
CA ALA A 87 3.75 6.55 -27.33
C ALA A 87 3.42 5.31 -26.50
N ALA A 88 2.95 4.23 -27.13
CA ALA A 88 2.67 2.97 -26.44
C ALA A 88 3.93 2.32 -25.85
N ALA A 89 5.06 2.35 -26.57
CA ALA A 89 6.34 1.86 -26.08
C ALA A 89 6.84 2.66 -24.86
N GLY A 90 6.76 3.99 -24.92
CA GLY A 90 7.12 4.86 -23.79
C GLY A 90 6.25 4.61 -22.55
N ALA A 91 4.95 4.40 -22.73
CA ALA A 91 4.03 4.06 -21.65
C ALA A 91 4.39 2.69 -21.02
N ALA A 92 4.76 1.69 -21.83
CA ALA A 92 5.18 0.39 -21.32
C ALA A 92 6.46 0.48 -20.47
N THR A 93 7.46 1.28 -20.91
CA THR A 93 8.66 1.53 -20.12
C THR A 93 8.34 2.22 -18.79
N ALA A 94 7.52 3.28 -18.81
CA ALA A 94 7.12 3.99 -17.60
C ALA A 94 6.38 3.08 -16.61
N ALA A 95 5.50 2.21 -17.10
CA ALA A 95 4.80 1.22 -16.29
C ALA A 95 5.77 0.21 -15.64
N GLY A 96 6.77 -0.25 -16.40
CA GLY A 96 7.83 -1.12 -15.86
C GLY A 96 8.61 -0.47 -14.73
N THR A 97 9.08 0.77 -14.94
CA THR A 97 9.78 1.53 -13.89
C THR A 97 8.92 1.76 -12.65
N ALA A 98 7.64 2.08 -12.84
CA ALA A 98 6.71 2.28 -11.73
C ALA A 98 6.49 0.98 -10.92
N ARG A 99 6.36 -0.16 -11.61
CA ARG A 99 6.26 -1.48 -10.96
C ARG A 99 7.52 -1.79 -10.15
N ASP A 100 8.70 -1.67 -10.75
CA ASP A 100 9.96 -2.00 -10.08
C ASP A 100 10.19 -1.07 -8.86
N LYS A 101 9.75 0.20 -8.97
CA LYS A 101 9.76 1.13 -7.84
C LYS A 101 8.79 0.72 -6.74
N ALA A 102 7.59 0.26 -7.09
CA ALA A 102 6.62 -0.24 -6.12
C ALA A 102 7.14 -1.49 -5.38
N GLU A 103 7.85 -2.39 -6.08
CA GLU A 103 8.53 -3.53 -5.48
C GLU A 103 9.61 -3.09 -4.48
N GLN A 104 10.44 -2.10 -4.83
CA GLN A 104 11.41 -1.52 -3.90
C GLN A 104 10.74 -0.92 -2.65
N TRP A 105 9.64 -0.20 -2.82
CA TRP A 105 8.88 0.35 -1.69
C TRP A 105 8.31 -0.71 -0.76
N ALA A 106 7.88 -1.84 -1.30
CA ALA A 106 7.35 -2.94 -0.51
C ALA A 106 8.48 -3.70 0.21
N ASP A 107 9.48 -4.15 -0.55
CA ASP A 107 10.30 -5.30 -0.16
C ASP A 107 11.81 -5.07 -0.23
N ALA A 108 12.30 -3.85 -0.52
CA ALA A 108 13.74 -3.59 -0.47
C ALA A 108 14.29 -3.96 0.91
N ASP A 109 15.50 -4.54 0.91
CA ASP A 109 16.17 -5.00 2.12
C ASP A 109 16.41 -3.86 3.12
N GLU A 110 16.65 -4.23 4.37
CA GLU A 110 16.93 -3.26 5.43
C GLU A 110 18.13 -2.39 5.09
N ASP A 111 18.08 -1.12 5.52
CA ASP A 111 19.09 -0.09 5.25
C ASP A 111 19.31 0.23 3.77
N VAL A 112 18.43 -0.26 2.88
CA VAL A 112 18.40 0.14 1.47
C VAL A 112 17.42 1.29 1.29
N GLU A 113 17.96 2.46 0.93
CA GLU A 113 17.14 3.60 0.55
C GLU A 113 16.44 3.35 -0.79
N VAL A 114 15.12 3.51 -0.80
CA VAL A 114 14.33 3.51 -2.02
C VAL A 114 14.41 4.90 -2.67
N GLU A 115 14.33 5.94 -1.87
CA GLU A 115 14.58 7.34 -2.26
C GLU A 115 15.45 8.00 -1.18
N PRO A 116 16.09 9.15 -1.46
CA PRO A 116 16.93 9.83 -0.48
C PRO A 116 16.19 10.02 0.86
N GLY A 117 16.69 9.37 1.91
CA GLY A 117 16.10 9.38 3.25
C GLY A 117 14.76 8.65 3.40
N ARG A 118 14.36 7.81 2.44
CA ARG A 118 13.12 7.01 2.51
C ARG A 118 13.41 5.53 2.26
N PHE A 119 12.90 4.69 3.15
CA PHE A 119 13.12 3.25 3.18
C PHE A 119 11.83 2.47 2.91
N SER A 120 11.96 1.17 2.63
CA SER A 120 10.85 0.27 2.35
C SER A 120 9.92 0.04 3.55
N ALA A 121 8.73 -0.50 3.28
CA ALA A 121 7.82 -0.97 4.31
C ALA A 121 8.44 -2.10 5.15
N LYS A 122 9.19 -3.02 4.51
CA LYS A 122 9.96 -4.07 5.17
C LYS A 122 10.95 -3.51 6.19
N HIS A 123 11.72 -2.47 5.85
CA HIS A 123 12.64 -1.83 6.80
C HIS A 123 11.90 -1.26 8.02
N ARG A 124 10.79 -0.53 7.82
CA ARG A 124 9.98 0.00 8.93
C ARG A 124 9.39 -1.10 9.81
N ALA A 125 8.98 -2.22 9.20
CA ALA A 125 8.50 -3.38 9.94
C ALA A 125 9.61 -4.02 10.80
N ALA A 126 10.82 -4.12 10.28
CA ALA A 126 11.99 -4.61 11.02
C ALA A 126 12.38 -3.68 12.18
N GLU A 127 12.43 -2.37 11.94
CA GLU A 127 12.67 -1.38 13.00
C GLU A 127 11.63 -1.48 14.13
N ALA A 128 10.35 -1.61 13.77
CA ALA A 128 9.27 -1.77 14.74
C ALA A 128 9.40 -3.09 15.52
N ALA A 129 9.76 -4.19 14.85
CA ALA A 129 9.98 -5.49 15.50
C ALA A 129 11.19 -5.45 16.44
N ALA A 130 12.29 -4.80 16.04
CA ALA A 130 13.47 -4.62 16.87
C ALA A 130 13.16 -3.77 18.11
N PHE A 131 12.41 -2.68 17.95
CA PHE A 131 11.94 -1.86 19.07
C PHE A 131 11.06 -2.66 20.03
N ALA A 132 10.09 -3.42 19.51
CA ALA A 132 9.21 -4.27 20.32
C ALA A 132 9.99 -5.36 21.07
N ALA A 133 10.98 -6.00 20.43
CA ALA A 133 11.85 -6.97 21.08
C ALA A 133 12.73 -6.31 22.17
N GLY A 134 13.21 -5.09 21.92
CA GLY A 134 14.00 -4.31 22.88
C GLY A 134 13.23 -3.91 24.14
N LEU A 135 11.90 -3.73 24.05
CA LEU A 135 11.06 -3.48 25.24
C LEU A 135 11.02 -4.67 26.21
N ASN A 136 11.30 -5.89 25.73
CA ASN A 136 11.33 -7.12 26.53
C ASN A 136 10.12 -7.26 27.47
N LEU A 137 8.93 -6.98 26.94
CA LEU A 137 7.69 -7.04 27.70
C LEU A 137 7.33 -8.51 27.97
N PRO A 138 7.07 -8.90 29.23
CA PRO A 138 6.55 -10.22 29.54
C PRO A 138 5.16 -10.42 28.89
N PRO A 139 4.82 -11.66 28.48
CA PRO A 139 3.45 -11.97 28.07
C PRO A 139 2.47 -11.70 29.23
N VAL A 140 1.26 -11.29 28.88
CA VAL A 140 0.15 -11.09 29.83
C VAL A 140 -0.99 -12.04 29.48
N ASP A 141 -1.61 -12.64 30.49
CA ASP A 141 -2.80 -13.47 30.31
C ASP A 141 -3.91 -13.13 31.32
N ALA A 142 -5.00 -13.91 31.31
CA ALA A 142 -6.14 -13.66 32.20
C ALA A 142 -5.79 -13.79 33.69
N GLY A 143 -4.75 -14.56 34.04
CA GLY A 143 -4.21 -14.70 35.41
C GLY A 143 -3.43 -13.48 35.89
N ASP A 144 -3.18 -12.51 35.00
CA ASP A 144 -2.54 -11.23 35.32
C ASP A 144 -3.55 -10.10 35.54
N ALA A 145 -4.85 -10.39 35.50
CA ALA A 145 -5.89 -9.41 35.80
C ALA A 145 -5.65 -8.76 37.18
N GLY A 146 -5.53 -7.43 37.21
CA GLY A 146 -5.29 -6.65 38.42
C GLY A 146 -3.81 -6.48 38.79
N LYS A 147 -2.88 -7.09 38.06
CA LYS A 147 -1.43 -6.83 38.20
C LYS A 147 -1.01 -5.62 37.39
N ALA A 148 0.20 -5.14 37.64
CA ALA A 148 0.84 -4.10 36.84
C ALA A 148 2.12 -4.60 36.17
N LEU A 149 2.55 -3.86 35.15
CA LEU A 149 3.89 -3.96 34.62
C LEU A 149 4.84 -3.17 35.52
N ILE A 150 5.82 -3.85 36.09
CA ILE A 150 6.77 -3.31 37.07
C ILE A 150 8.17 -3.43 36.49
N VAL A 151 9.05 -2.46 36.77
CA VAL A 151 10.48 -2.57 36.43
C VAL A 151 11.12 -3.54 37.41
N LYS A 152 11.86 -4.53 36.89
CA LYS A 152 12.57 -5.50 37.72
C LYS A 152 13.56 -4.79 38.65
N GLY A 153 13.77 -5.34 39.85
CA GLY A 153 14.69 -4.77 40.83
C GLY A 153 16.15 -4.67 40.37
N ASP A 154 16.54 -5.48 39.38
CA ASP A 154 17.87 -5.44 38.74
C ASP A 154 17.96 -4.48 37.55
N GLY A 155 16.86 -3.80 37.19
CA GLY A 155 16.77 -2.90 36.04
C GLY A 155 16.87 -3.59 34.68
N SER A 156 16.83 -4.92 34.61
CA SER A 156 17.01 -5.69 33.37
C SER A 156 15.79 -5.70 32.44
N GLY A 157 14.68 -5.09 32.85
CA GLY A 157 13.47 -4.98 32.06
C GLY A 157 12.23 -4.92 32.92
N PHE A 158 11.14 -5.51 32.42
CA PHE A 158 9.84 -5.49 33.07
C PHE A 158 9.38 -6.89 33.49
N GLU A 159 8.55 -6.94 34.51
CA GLU A 159 7.82 -8.12 34.95
C GLU A 159 6.36 -7.77 35.27
N VAL A 160 5.47 -8.76 35.21
CA VAL A 160 4.10 -8.58 35.68
C VAL A 160 4.06 -8.95 37.16
N GLY A 161 3.68 -7.99 37.99
CA GLY A 161 3.64 -8.17 39.43
C GLY A 161 2.51 -7.37 40.08
N SER A 162 2.19 -7.71 41.32
CA SER A 162 1.22 -6.95 42.11
C SER A 162 1.80 -5.61 42.53
N VAL A 163 1.01 -4.54 42.45
CA VAL A 163 1.38 -3.22 42.98
C VAL A 163 1.13 -3.13 44.49
N ASP A 164 0.16 -3.90 44.96
CA ASP A 164 -0.17 -4.06 46.37
C ASP A 164 0.35 -5.40 46.93
N LEU A 165 0.40 -5.49 48.26
CA LEU A 165 0.71 -6.74 48.95
C LEU A 165 -0.24 -7.85 48.52
N ALA A 166 0.31 -8.99 48.07
CA ALA A 166 -0.49 -10.12 47.62
C ALA A 166 -1.30 -10.69 48.81
N PRO A 167 -2.65 -10.76 48.76
CA PRO A 167 -3.43 -11.35 49.84
C PRO A 167 -3.28 -12.87 49.87
N VAL A 168 -2.95 -13.44 51.04
CA VAL A 168 -2.80 -14.87 51.27
C VAL A 168 -3.53 -15.24 52.55
N ALA A 169 -4.47 -16.19 52.47
CA ALA A 169 -5.11 -16.74 53.67
C ALA A 169 -4.13 -17.61 54.46
N ALA A 170 -4.10 -17.45 55.78
CA ALA A 170 -3.28 -18.25 56.68
C ALA A 170 -4.08 -18.67 57.91
N SER A 171 -4.14 -19.98 58.17
CA SER A 171 -4.80 -20.59 59.33
C SER A 171 -3.88 -21.53 60.11
N ALA A 172 -2.57 -21.45 59.86
CA ALA A 172 -1.53 -22.26 60.47
C ALA A 172 -0.18 -21.55 60.39
N ASN A 173 0.84 -22.14 61.04
CA ASN A 173 2.18 -21.57 61.08
C ASN A 173 2.76 -21.30 59.69
N VAL A 174 3.30 -20.10 59.49
CA VAL A 174 4.01 -19.69 58.27
C VAL A 174 5.47 -19.46 58.63
N ASN A 175 6.40 -20.11 57.93
CA ASN A 175 7.83 -19.97 58.21
C ASN A 175 8.72 -20.16 56.96
N PRO A 176 9.41 -19.11 56.48
CA PRO A 176 9.19 -17.71 56.79
C PRO A 176 7.98 -17.15 56.03
N ALA A 177 7.46 -16.00 56.46
CA ALA A 177 6.56 -15.17 55.70
C ALA A 177 7.21 -14.75 54.36
N ALA A 178 6.43 -14.78 53.29
CA ALA A 178 6.82 -14.25 52.00
C ALA A 178 6.76 -12.72 52.03
N LEU A 179 7.80 -12.07 51.52
CA LEU A 179 7.84 -10.62 51.34
C LEU A 179 6.69 -10.14 50.44
N ALA A 180 6.33 -8.86 50.56
CA ALA A 180 5.28 -8.22 49.78
C ALA A 180 3.92 -8.95 49.83
N THR A 181 3.61 -9.58 50.97
CA THR A 181 2.40 -10.40 51.16
C THR A 181 1.56 -9.83 52.31
N ARG A 182 0.24 -9.85 52.15
CA ARG A 182 -0.74 -9.56 53.20
C ARG A 182 -1.38 -10.86 53.66
N TYR A 183 -1.07 -11.27 54.88
CA TYR A 183 -1.67 -12.45 55.48
C TYR A 183 -3.04 -12.11 56.06
N ILE A 184 -4.07 -12.77 55.54
CA ILE A 184 -5.42 -12.78 56.09
C ILE A 184 -5.47 -13.96 57.06
N CYS A 185 -5.32 -13.66 58.34
CA CYS A 185 -5.07 -14.62 59.40
C CYS A 185 -6.38 -15.08 60.05
N ASP A 186 -6.67 -16.37 59.96
CA ASP A 186 -7.79 -17.02 60.64
C ASP A 186 -7.26 -17.79 61.87
N THR A 187 -7.41 -17.21 63.06
CA THR A 187 -7.02 -17.86 64.33
C THR A 187 -8.18 -18.58 65.02
N SER A 188 -9.34 -18.76 64.37
CA SER A 188 -10.49 -19.47 64.95
C SER A 188 -10.18 -20.93 65.33
N GLY A 189 -9.24 -21.56 64.60
CA GLY A 189 -8.74 -22.91 64.85
C GLY A 189 -7.68 -23.02 65.96
N GLY A 190 -7.24 -21.89 66.52
CA GLY A 190 -6.20 -21.81 67.54
C GLY A 190 -5.10 -20.80 67.21
N ALA A 191 -4.35 -20.39 68.22
CA ALA A 191 -3.20 -19.51 68.07
C ALA A 191 -2.12 -20.15 67.18
N PHE A 192 -1.50 -19.35 66.30
CA PHE A 192 -0.40 -19.78 65.46
C PHE A 192 0.63 -18.66 65.27
N THR A 193 1.74 -19.00 64.63
CA THR A 193 2.89 -18.11 64.46
C THR A 193 3.21 -17.86 62.99
N ILE A 194 3.37 -16.60 62.61
CA ILE A 194 3.99 -16.20 61.35
C ILE A 194 5.41 -15.75 61.67
N THR A 195 6.40 -16.44 61.11
CA THR A 195 7.82 -16.10 61.28
C THR A 195 8.21 -15.09 60.23
N LEU A 196 8.62 -13.88 60.62
CA LEU A 196 9.07 -12.84 59.69
C LEU A 196 10.32 -13.28 58.90
N PRO A 197 10.62 -12.67 57.75
CA PRO A 197 11.84 -12.95 57.00
C PRO A 197 13.11 -12.74 57.84
N ALA A 198 14.10 -13.63 57.68
CA ALA A 198 15.40 -13.50 58.35
C ALA A 198 16.32 -12.45 57.70
N THR A 199 16.15 -12.20 56.40
CA THR A 199 17.00 -11.31 55.58
C THR A 199 16.20 -10.28 54.78
N PRO A 200 15.31 -9.49 55.43
CA PRO A 200 14.63 -8.39 54.76
C PRO A 200 15.59 -7.24 54.46
N VAL A 201 15.21 -6.37 53.52
CA VAL A 201 15.91 -5.13 53.16
C VAL A 201 14.99 -3.92 53.33
N ASP A 202 15.58 -2.72 53.43
CA ASP A 202 14.83 -1.48 53.62
C ASP A 202 13.71 -1.32 52.58
N GLY A 203 12.48 -1.08 53.07
CA GLY A 203 11.31 -0.93 52.21
C GLY A 203 10.45 -2.19 52.08
N ASP A 204 10.95 -3.35 52.53
CA ASP A 204 10.17 -4.59 52.57
C ASP A 204 8.94 -4.47 53.47
N ARG A 205 7.84 -5.11 53.05
CA ARG A 205 6.55 -5.02 53.74
C ARG A 205 5.89 -6.38 53.95
N ILE A 206 5.23 -6.52 55.09
CA ILE A 206 4.33 -7.62 55.44
C ILE A 206 3.02 -7.02 55.97
N GLY A 207 1.90 -7.40 55.38
CA GLY A 207 0.58 -7.01 55.86
C GLY A 207 -0.01 -8.10 56.74
N ILE A 208 -0.69 -7.71 57.81
CA ILE A 208 -1.43 -8.61 58.70
C ILE A 208 -2.86 -8.11 58.78
N ALA A 209 -3.82 -9.01 58.62
CA ALA A 209 -5.24 -8.73 58.79
C ALA A 209 -5.88 -9.90 59.56
N ASP A 210 -6.58 -9.60 60.64
CA ASP A 210 -7.43 -10.57 61.35
C ASP A 210 -8.71 -10.83 60.53
N ASP A 211 -8.91 -12.06 60.07
CA ASP A 211 -10.06 -12.47 59.24
C ASP A 211 -11.36 -12.56 60.07
N GLY A 212 -11.28 -13.26 61.20
CA GLY A 212 -12.43 -13.65 62.03
C GLY A 212 -12.77 -12.66 63.14
N GLY A 213 -11.80 -11.85 63.59
CA GLY A 213 -11.94 -11.08 64.84
C GLY A 213 -11.61 -11.92 66.07
N ASP A 214 -10.63 -12.82 65.96
CA ASP A 214 -10.31 -13.83 66.97
C ASP A 214 -8.96 -13.60 67.65
N PHE A 215 -8.22 -12.55 67.30
CA PHE A 215 -6.89 -12.27 67.85
C PHE A 215 -6.88 -12.11 69.37
N ALA A 216 -7.94 -11.57 70.00
CA ALA A 216 -8.01 -11.44 71.46
C ALA A 216 -8.25 -12.78 72.17
N THR A 217 -8.78 -13.78 71.47
CA THR A 217 -9.06 -15.11 72.02
C THR A 217 -7.96 -16.10 71.70
N ASN A 218 -7.53 -16.11 70.44
CA ASN A 218 -6.48 -16.95 69.90
C ASN A 218 -5.47 -16.04 69.20
N ASN A 219 -4.48 -15.56 69.95
CA ASN A 219 -3.54 -14.56 69.46
C ASN A 219 -2.70 -15.09 68.29
N LEU A 220 -2.45 -14.21 67.31
CA LEU A 220 -1.40 -14.43 66.32
C LEU A 220 -0.06 -13.97 66.89
N THR A 221 0.99 -14.77 66.73
CA THR A 221 2.36 -14.34 67.07
C THR A 221 3.16 -14.07 65.81
N LEU A 222 3.79 -12.89 65.71
CA LEU A 222 4.78 -12.59 64.68
C LEU A 222 6.17 -12.84 65.26
N ALA A 223 6.78 -13.95 64.87
CA ALA A 223 8.14 -14.29 65.31
C ALA A 223 9.17 -13.45 64.56
N ARG A 224 10.04 -12.76 65.29
CA ARG A 224 10.94 -11.72 64.77
C ARG A 224 12.04 -12.23 63.82
N ASN A 225 12.35 -13.52 63.91
CA ASN A 225 13.36 -14.23 63.11
C ASN A 225 14.73 -13.53 63.01
N GLY A 226 15.21 -12.98 64.12
CA GLY A 226 16.52 -12.35 64.21
C GLY A 226 16.52 -10.82 64.18
N ASN A 227 15.54 -10.19 63.53
CA ASN A 227 15.40 -8.72 63.48
C ASN A 227 14.62 -8.19 64.70
N THR A 228 14.62 -6.88 64.95
CA THR A 228 13.75 -6.28 65.98
C THR A 228 12.37 -5.94 65.42
N ILE A 229 11.38 -5.82 66.29
CA ILE A 229 10.06 -5.28 65.97
C ILE A 229 9.83 -4.07 66.88
N GLY A 230 9.61 -2.88 66.33
CA GLY A 230 9.43 -1.65 67.11
C GLY A 230 10.63 -1.28 68.00
N GLY A 231 11.84 -1.69 67.62
CA GLY A 231 13.08 -1.49 68.36
C GLY A 231 13.33 -2.50 69.50
N VAL A 232 12.45 -3.50 69.68
CA VAL A 232 12.58 -4.52 70.72
C VAL A 232 12.92 -5.89 70.15
N ALA A 233 13.69 -6.67 70.90
CA ALA A 233 14.12 -8.03 70.52
C ALA A 233 13.12 -9.10 71.00
N GLU A 234 11.83 -8.84 70.81
CA GLU A 234 10.72 -9.67 71.25
C GLU A 234 9.77 -9.94 70.08
N ASP A 235 9.03 -11.04 70.15
CA ASP A 235 8.01 -11.37 69.15
C ASP A 235 6.76 -10.50 69.37
N LEU A 236 6.11 -10.07 68.29
CA LEU A 236 4.88 -9.26 68.40
C LEU A 236 3.68 -10.19 68.57
N VAL A 237 2.98 -10.05 69.69
CA VAL A 237 1.70 -10.73 69.91
C VAL A 237 0.59 -9.80 69.44
N CYS A 238 -0.18 -10.25 68.45
CA CYS A 238 -1.36 -9.56 67.97
C CYS A 238 -2.58 -10.07 68.77
N ASP A 239 -3.11 -9.23 69.64
CA ASP A 239 -4.19 -9.56 70.60
C ASP A 239 -5.42 -8.64 70.49
N LEU A 240 -5.47 -7.82 69.44
CA LEU A 240 -6.58 -6.91 69.16
C LEU A 240 -7.45 -7.45 68.03
N ASP A 241 -8.71 -7.75 68.34
CA ASP A 241 -9.68 -8.22 67.35
C ASP A 241 -9.83 -7.24 66.19
N ARG A 242 -9.94 -7.79 64.98
CA ARG A 242 -10.07 -7.04 63.71
C ARG A 242 -8.90 -6.10 63.43
N ALA A 243 -7.74 -6.31 64.04
CA ALA A 243 -6.55 -5.56 63.72
C ALA A 243 -6.14 -5.80 62.25
N THR A 244 -5.84 -4.72 61.54
CA THR A 244 -5.21 -4.76 60.21
C THR A 244 -4.13 -3.71 60.17
N PHE A 245 -2.91 -4.11 59.86
CA PHE A 245 -1.75 -3.23 59.84
C PHE A 245 -0.67 -3.77 58.90
N GLU A 246 0.29 -2.92 58.54
CA GLU A 246 1.47 -3.32 57.78
C GLU A 246 2.72 -3.11 58.62
N LEU A 247 3.67 -4.03 58.47
CA LEU A 247 5.04 -3.89 58.94
C LEU A 247 5.91 -3.44 57.78
N LEU A 248 6.69 -2.37 57.99
CA LEU A 248 7.72 -1.86 57.09
C LEU A 248 9.10 -2.12 57.71
N PHE A 249 10.00 -2.76 56.98
CA PHE A 249 11.37 -2.95 57.44
C PHE A 249 12.24 -1.72 57.18
N ILE A 250 12.92 -1.22 58.21
CA ILE A 250 13.84 -0.07 58.16
C ILE A 250 15.10 -0.37 58.99
N GLY A 251 16.24 -0.44 58.32
CA GLY A 251 17.56 -0.74 58.87
C GLY A 251 17.68 -2.17 59.38
N SER A 252 17.24 -2.38 60.62
CA SER A 252 17.27 -3.67 61.32
C SER A 252 15.96 -3.95 62.07
N ASP A 253 14.92 -3.19 61.77
CA ASP A 253 13.72 -3.07 62.60
C ASP A 253 12.43 -3.10 61.76
N TRP A 254 11.48 -3.92 62.16
CA TRP A 254 10.11 -3.91 61.62
C TRP A 254 9.26 -2.87 62.35
N ARG A 255 8.61 -1.96 61.60
CA ARG A 255 7.77 -0.90 62.16
C ARG A 255 6.36 -0.96 61.62
N ILE A 256 5.37 -0.77 62.49
CA ILE A 256 3.98 -0.66 62.10
C ILE A 256 3.75 0.69 61.40
N VAL A 257 3.07 0.69 60.25
CA VAL A 257 2.74 1.88 59.44
C VAL A 257 1.25 1.98 59.14
#